data_AF-A0A9N9T5M7-F1
#
_entry.id   AF-A0A9N9T5M7-F1
#
_cell.length_a   1.000
_cell.length_b   1.000
_cell.length_c   1.000
_cell.angle_alpha   90.00
_cell.angle_beta   90.00
_cell.angle_gamma   90.00
#
_symmetry.space_group_name_H-M   'P 1'
#
loop_
_entity.id
_entity.type
_entity.pdbx_description
1 polymer ?
#
loop_
_entity_poly.entity_id
_entity_poly.type
_entity_poly.pdbx_seq_one_letter_code
_entity_poly.pdbx_strand_id
1 'polypeptide(L)'
;MQERNVKIGILRQYREIINAEFDLAPFKPKKDQCILCTAYPLASTEDKIKLKDRFDKHIFNKIAARVLKDADKEAAIDDKSVCAACFNLLKVLVTPQSSVSSFYYKS
;
A
#
# COMPACT_ATOMS: atom_id res chain seq x y z
N MET A 1 9.46 -9.01 44.18
CA MET A 1 9.67 -8.22 42.93
C MET A 1 8.95 -6.90 43.13
N GLN A 2 9.69 -5.79 43.16
CA GLN A 2 9.14 -4.47 43.43
C GLN A 2 8.44 -3.97 42.16
N GLU A 3 7.13 -3.72 42.24
CA GLU A 3 6.37 -3.08 41.16
C GLU A 3 6.93 -1.68 40.94
N ARG A 4 7.67 -1.50 39.84
CA ARG A 4 8.08 -0.18 39.40
C ARG A 4 6.84 0.51 38.86
N ASN A 5 6.29 1.41 39.67
CA ASN A 5 5.20 2.31 39.29
C ASN A 5 5.76 3.37 38.31
N VAL A 6 6.01 2.95 37.07
CA VAL A 6 6.55 3.81 36.02
C VAL A 6 5.42 4.73 35.57
N LYS A 7 5.54 6.03 35.83
CA LYS A 7 4.67 7.04 35.24
C LYS A 7 4.65 6.83 33.72
N ILE A 8 3.47 6.55 33.17
CA ILE A 8 3.28 6.45 31.72
C ILE A 8 3.64 7.82 31.14
N GLY A 9 4.77 7.89 30.45
CA GLY A 9 5.21 9.10 29.78
C GLY A 9 4.15 9.54 28.78
N ILE A 10 3.82 10.83 28.77
CA ILE A 10 2.91 11.42 27.79
C ILE A 10 3.46 11.11 26.39
N LEU A 11 2.60 10.77 25.42
CA LEU A 11 2.97 10.44 24.04
C LEU A 11 4.02 11.39 23.42
N ARG A 12 4.01 12.66 23.84
CA ARG A 12 5.02 13.66 23.49
C ARG A 12 6.43 13.24 23.88
N GLN A 13 6.65 12.85 25.13
CA GLN A 13 7.97 12.46 25.65
C GLN A 13 8.50 11.20 24.96
N TYR A 14 7.62 10.23 24.67
CA TYR A 14 7.97 9.07 23.84
C TYR A 14 8.45 9.50 22.45
N ARG A 15 7.72 10.38 21.77
CA ARG A 15 8.09 10.88 20.44
C ARG A 15 9.38 11.69 20.45
N GLU A 16 9.60 12.51 21.48
CA GLU A 16 10.80 13.32 21.62
C GLU A 16 12.04 12.47 21.78
N ILE A 17 12.03 11.50 22.71
CA ILE A 17 13.16 10.58 22.93
C ILE A 17 13.44 9.77 21.66
N ILE A 18 12.42 9.19 21.05
CA ILE A 18 12.56 8.33 19.87
C ILE A 18 13.07 9.09 18.64
N ASN A 19 12.58 10.31 18.40
CA ASN A 19 13.02 11.12 17.26
C ASN A 19 14.40 11.77 17.51
N ALA A 20 14.71 12.19 18.73
CA ALA A 20 15.93 12.94 19.03
C ALA A 20 17.14 12.05 19.32
N GLU A 21 16.95 10.92 20.01
CA GLU A 21 18.07 10.07 20.46
C GLU A 21 18.34 8.89 19.52
N PHE A 22 17.33 8.43 18.76
CA PHE A 22 17.44 7.23 17.94
C PHE A 22 17.26 7.48 16.43
N ASP A 23 16.84 8.69 16.01
CA ASP A 23 16.44 9.00 14.62
C ASP A 23 15.45 7.98 14.03
N LEU A 24 14.63 7.38 14.89
CA LEU A 24 13.64 6.38 14.51
C LEU A 24 12.31 7.07 14.34
N ALA A 25 11.98 7.50 13.12
CA ALA A 25 10.64 8.02 12.85
C ALA A 25 9.57 6.97 13.23
N PRO A 26 8.47 7.36 13.90
CA PRO A 26 7.40 6.43 14.24
C PRO A 26 6.92 5.70 12.99
N PHE A 27 6.90 4.37 13.03
CA PHE A 27 6.45 3.55 11.92
C PHE A 27 5.01 3.96 11.56
N LYS A 28 4.85 4.56 10.38
CA LYS A 28 3.54 4.81 9.78
C LYS A 28 3.23 3.64 8.86
N PRO A 29 2.24 2.79 9.18
CA PRO A 29 1.82 1.73 8.28
C PRO A 29 1.43 2.35 6.95
N LYS A 30 2.13 1.97 5.88
CA LYS A 30 1.76 2.38 4.52
C LYS A 30 0.45 1.67 4.17
N LYS A 31 -0.63 2.44 3.96
CA LYS A 31 -1.92 1.90 3.50
C LYS A 31 -1.83 1.55 2.00
N ASP A 32 -2.62 0.58 1.56
CA ASP A 32 -2.79 0.18 0.16
C ASP A 32 -1.51 -0.25 -0.58
N GLN A 33 -0.65 -1.02 0.11
CA GLN A 33 0.54 -1.57 -0.53
C GLN A 33 0.22 -2.79 -1.40
N CYS A 34 0.63 -2.74 -2.66
CA CYS A 34 0.63 -3.92 -3.51
C CYS A 34 1.68 -4.92 -3.02
N ILE A 35 1.24 -6.14 -2.67
CA ILE A 35 2.11 -7.22 -2.18
C ILE A 35 3.27 -7.49 -3.14
N LEU A 36 3.01 -7.56 -4.45
CA LEU A 36 4.05 -7.81 -5.46
C LEU A 36 5.06 -6.66 -5.56
N CYS A 37 4.58 -5.41 -5.50
CA CYS A 37 5.45 -4.23 -5.53
C CYS A 37 6.35 -4.13 -4.30
N THR A 38 5.86 -4.55 -3.12
CA THR A 38 6.65 -4.53 -1.88
C THR A 38 7.58 -5.73 -1.80
N ALA A 39 7.14 -6.92 -2.23
CA ALA A 39 7.90 -8.16 -2.09
C ALA A 39 9.08 -8.26 -3.07
N TYR A 40 8.91 -7.87 -4.33
CA TYR A 40 9.95 -8.00 -5.36
C TYR A 40 11.28 -7.32 -5.00
N PRO A 41 11.34 -6.04 -4.56
CA PRO A 41 12.62 -5.41 -4.22
C PRO A 41 13.29 -6.04 -2.99
N LEU A 42 12.49 -6.57 -2.06
CA LEU A 42 12.95 -7.22 -0.83
C LEU A 42 13.34 -8.69 -1.02
N ALA A 43 13.02 -9.29 -2.18
CA ALA A 43 13.33 -10.68 -2.47
C ALA A 43 14.83 -10.93 -2.71
N SER A 44 15.25 -12.16 -2.43
CA SER A 44 16.60 -12.65 -2.72
C SER A 44 16.89 -12.62 -4.23
N THR A 45 18.17 -12.70 -4.64
CA THR A 45 18.54 -12.70 -6.06
C THR A 45 17.88 -13.87 -6.82
N GLU A 46 17.83 -15.06 -6.22
CA GLU A 46 17.20 -16.24 -6.81
C GLU A 46 15.69 -16.08 -6.94
N ASP A 47 15.03 -15.54 -5.92
CA ASP A 47 13.58 -15.33 -5.95
C ASP A 47 13.18 -14.18 -6.87
N LYS A 48 14.03 -13.17 -7.04
CA LYS A 48 13.85 -12.12 -8.04
C LYS A 48 13.80 -12.69 -9.45
N ILE A 49 14.68 -13.62 -9.79
CA ILE A 49 14.67 -14.28 -11.11
C ILE A 49 13.34 -14.99 -11.33
N LYS A 50 12.86 -15.75 -10.32
CA LYS A 50 11.57 -16.46 -10.39
C LYS A 50 10.36 -15.52 -10.47
N LEU A 51 10.43 -14.38 -9.77
CA LEU A 51 9.34 -13.40 -9.71
C LEU A 51 9.37 -12.37 -10.85
N LYS A 52 10.46 -12.29 -11.62
CA LYS A 52 10.71 -11.23 -12.60
C LYS A 52 9.60 -11.11 -13.64
N ASP A 53 9.25 -12.21 -14.29
CA ASP A 53 8.21 -12.20 -15.34
C ASP A 53 6.85 -11.74 -14.78
N ARG A 54 6.47 -12.27 -13.61
CA ARG A 54 5.24 -11.87 -12.91
C ARG A 54 5.26 -10.38 -12.53
N PHE A 55 6.39 -9.88 -12.06
CA PHE A 55 6.56 -8.48 -11.68
C PHE A 55 6.51 -7.57 -12.91
N ASP A 56 7.23 -7.90 -13.97
CA ASP A 56 7.28 -7.13 -15.21
C ASP A 56 5.88 -7.05 -15.86
N LYS A 57 5.15 -8.16 -15.91
CA LYS A 57 3.74 -8.20 -16.34
C LYS A 57 2.82 -7.36 -15.45
N HIS A 58 3.02 -7.40 -14.13
CA HIS A 58 2.25 -6.56 -13.19
C HIS A 58 2.48 -5.06 -13.45
N ILE A 59 3.73 -4.64 -13.65
CA ILE A 59 4.08 -3.25 -13.95
C ILE A 59 3.53 -2.82 -15.30
N PHE A 60 3.66 -3.66 -16.33
CA PHE A 60 3.09 -3.41 -17.65
C PHE A 60 1.58 -3.18 -17.57
N ASN A 61 0.82 -4.10 -16.97
CA ASN A 61 -0.63 -3.99 -16.83
C ASN A 61 -1.03 -2.75 -16.02
N LYS A 62 -0.28 -2.42 -14.97
CA LYS A 62 -0.50 -1.22 -14.14
C LYS A 62 -0.36 0.06 -14.97
N ILE A 63 0.63 0.12 -15.86
CA ILE A 63 0.84 1.27 -16.76
C ILE A 63 -0.26 1.31 -17.82
N ALA A 64 -0.53 0.18 -18.49
CA ALA A 64 -1.56 0.09 -19.51
C ALA A 64 -2.94 0.51 -18.98
N ALA A 65 -3.34 0.03 -17.80
CA ALA A 65 -4.60 0.43 -17.18
C ALA A 65 -4.68 1.93 -16.87
N ARG A 66 -3.55 2.58 -16.54
CA ARG A 66 -3.51 4.03 -16.30
C ARG A 66 -3.67 4.79 -17.61
N VAL A 67 -2.96 4.36 -18.66
CA VAL A 67 -3.03 4.96 -19.99
C VAL A 67 -4.46 4.88 -20.54
N LEU A 68 -5.08 3.70 -20.49
CA LEU A 68 -6.45 3.51 -20.95
C LEU A 68 -7.44 4.38 -20.17
N LYS A 69 -7.34 4.38 -18.84
CA LYS A 69 -8.18 5.22 -17.99
C LYS A 69 -8.02 6.72 -18.30
N ASP A 70 -6.81 7.17 -18.58
CA ASP A 70 -6.59 8.58 -18.91
C ASP A 70 -7.12 8.90 -20.31
N ALA A 71 -6.99 7.99 -21.28
CA ALA A 71 -7.64 8.12 -22.58
C ALA A 71 -9.18 8.19 -22.47
N ASP A 72 -9.79 7.35 -21.63
CA ASP A 72 -11.24 7.37 -21.38
C ASP A 72 -11.72 8.71 -20.80
N LYS A 73 -10.91 9.34 -19.95
CA LYS A 73 -11.22 10.68 -19.41
C LYS A 73 -11.14 11.75 -20.49
N GLU A 74 -10.10 11.75 -21.31
CA GLU A 74 -9.97 12.71 -22.40
C GLU A 74 -11.15 12.57 -23.38
N ALA A 75 -11.53 11.33 -23.72
CA ALA A 75 -12.70 11.08 -24.56
C ALA A 75 -14.00 11.63 -23.96
N ALA A 76 -14.20 11.51 -22.64
CA ALA A 76 -15.36 12.08 -21.95
C ALA A 76 -15.33 13.61 -21.81
N ILE A 77 -14.14 14.23 -21.91
CA ILE A 77 -14.00 15.70 -21.97
C ILE A 77 -14.37 16.21 -23.36
N ASP A 78 -13.89 15.54 -24.40
CA ASP A 78 -14.08 15.94 -25.80
C ASP A 78 -15.50 15.63 -26.31
N ASP A 79 -16.09 14.50 -25.90
CA ASP A 79 -17.41 14.05 -26.32
C ASP A 79 -18.39 13.96 -25.14
N LYS A 80 -19.39 14.87 -25.13
CA LYS A 80 -20.44 14.90 -24.11
C LYS A 80 -21.39 13.70 -24.14
N SER A 81 -21.34 12.86 -25.17
CA SER A 81 -22.08 11.60 -25.23
C SER A 81 -21.38 10.48 -24.46
N VAL A 82 -20.10 10.66 -24.12
CA VAL A 82 -19.28 9.69 -23.38
C VAL A 82 -19.19 10.11 -21.91
N CYS A 83 -19.38 9.15 -21.00
CA CYS A 83 -19.25 9.35 -19.56
C CYS A 83 -18.22 8.37 -18.98
N ALA A 84 -17.11 8.90 -18.46
CA ALA A 84 -16.07 8.10 -17.79
C ALA A 84 -16.22 8.18 -16.26
N ALA A 85 -16.56 7.06 -15.61
CA ALA A 85 -16.69 6.96 -14.17
C ALA A 85 -15.57 6.09 -13.56
N CYS A 86 -14.74 6.69 -12.70
CA CYS A 86 -13.66 6.01 -11.99
C CYS A 86 -13.87 6.10 -10.48
N PHE A 87 -14.07 4.97 -9.81
CA PHE A 87 -14.22 4.92 -8.36
C PHE A 87 -13.47 3.72 -7.76
N ASN A 88 -12.99 3.89 -6.53
CA ASN A 88 -12.34 2.82 -5.79
C ASN A 88 -13.42 1.88 -5.24
N LEU A 89 -13.70 0.79 -5.95
CA LEU A 89 -14.74 -0.17 -5.56
C LEU A 89 -14.52 -0.72 -4.15
N LEU A 90 -13.27 -1.01 -3.76
CA LEU A 90 -12.97 -1.49 -2.42
C LEU A 90 -13.43 -0.48 -1.37
N LYS A 91 -13.17 0.82 -1.54
CA LYS A 91 -13.62 1.85 -0.58
C LYS A 91 -15.15 1.91 -0.42
N VAL A 92 -15.91 1.45 -1.41
CA VAL A 92 -17.39 1.46 -1.42
C VAL A 92 -17.96 0.16 -0.82
N LEU A 93 -17.21 -0.93 -0.83
CA LEU A 93 -17.66 -2.21 -0.28
C LEU A 93 -17.68 -2.19 1.25
N VAL A 94 -18.83 -2.51 1.84
CA VAL A 94 -19.04 -2.61 3.29
C VAL A 94 -18.48 -3.91 3.89
N THR A 95 -17.70 -4.65 3.13
CA THR A 95 -17.12 -5.95 3.52
C THR A 95 -15.83 -5.75 4.32
N PRO A 96 -15.45 -6.70 5.20
CA PRO A 96 -14.18 -6.63 5.94
C PRO A 96 -12.97 -6.42 5.01
N GLN A 97 -12.10 -5.46 5.35
CA GLN A 97 -10.93 -5.08 4.53
C GLN A 97 -9.63 -5.21 5.30
N SER A 98 -8.64 -5.87 4.70
CA SER A 98 -7.30 -5.96 5.26
C SER A 98 -6.39 -5.03 4.47
N SER A 99 -5.48 -4.36 5.16
CA SER A 99 -4.47 -3.48 4.55
C SER A 99 -3.45 -4.24 3.68
N VAL A 100 -3.40 -5.56 3.84
CA VAL A 100 -2.68 -6.53 3.02
C VAL A 100 -3.63 -7.70 2.80
N SER A 101 -3.86 -8.12 1.56
CA SER A 101 -4.79 -9.20 1.20
C SER A 101 -4.44 -10.56 1.86
N SER A 102 -4.72 -10.71 3.16
CA SER A 102 -4.39 -11.88 3.99
C SER A 102 -5.62 -12.50 4.63
N PHE A 103 -6.84 -12.11 4.21
CA PHE A 103 -8.09 -12.66 4.75
C PHE A 103 -8.49 -14.03 4.20
N TYR A 104 -7.74 -14.60 3.27
CA TYR A 104 -7.96 -15.97 2.85
C TYR A 104 -6.86 -16.84 3.43
N TYR A 105 -7.26 -17.83 4.24
CA TYR A 105 -6.39 -18.93 4.65
C TYR A 105 -5.67 -19.46 3.40
N LYS A 106 -4.33 -19.44 3.42
CA LYS A 106 -3.55 -20.20 2.44
C LYS A 106 -3.87 -21.68 2.68
N SER A 107 -4.58 -22.30 1.75
CA SER A 107 -4.59 -23.75 1.57
C SER A 107 -3.22 -24.23 1.12
#